data_AF-A0A0R2HIH9-F1
#
_entry.id   AF-A0A0R2HIH9-F1
#
_cell.length_a   1.000
_cell.length_b   1.000
_cell.length_c   1.000
_cell.angle_alpha   90.00
_cell.angle_beta   90.00
_cell.angle_gamma   90.00
#
_symmetry.space_group_name_H-M   'P 1'
#
loop_
_entity.id
_entity.type
_entity.pdbx_description
1 polymer ?
#
loop_
_entity_poly.entity_id
_entity_poly.type
_entity_poly.pdbx_seq_one_letter_code
_entity_poly.pdbx_strand_id
1 'polypeptide(L)'
;MKCDYHIHTSYSDDSTFEMEEVVKLAIKIHLDEICFTDHVDYGVKRDWDDPQGILYKNDTVFMNVDYPSYMAQIAYLKEKYKDQIIIKAGMEFGMQVHTIPQYRRLFHAYPFDFIILSCHQVDDLEFWTYEFQQGKSQIDYNKRYYQEIKNVISLYKDYSVLGHLDLIVRYDESPLPFDFIKEYIKDILKIIIKDGKGLEVNTSSYRYHLNSTQPSIEILKLYKEMGGQIITIGSDSHEQSHLGAYIEETKALLKELGFTHFYTFKNMMPIAHAL
;
A
#
# COMPACT_ATOMS: atom_id res chain seq x y z
N MET A 1 13.39 14.02 -8.57
CA MET A 1 12.90 12.65 -8.45
C MET A 1 11.39 12.66 -8.56
N LYS A 2 10.85 12.14 -9.66
CA LYS A 2 9.43 11.85 -9.88
C LYS A 2 9.26 10.34 -9.83
N CYS A 3 8.50 9.85 -8.86
CA CYS A 3 8.32 8.42 -8.71
C CYS A 3 6.92 8.10 -8.22
N ASP A 4 6.49 6.86 -8.48
CA ASP A 4 5.24 6.31 -8.03
C ASP A 4 5.50 4.96 -7.36
N TYR A 5 5.14 4.87 -6.08
CA TYR A 5 5.50 3.78 -5.18
C TYR A 5 4.32 2.89 -4.78
N HIS A 6 3.17 3.02 -5.47
CA HIS A 6 2.03 2.12 -5.29
C HIS A 6 1.34 1.90 -6.62
N ILE A 7 1.66 0.80 -7.30
CA ILE A 7 1.18 0.49 -8.64
C ILE A 7 0.81 -0.99 -8.75
N HIS A 8 -0.40 -1.24 -9.26
CA HIS A 8 -0.94 -2.55 -9.58
C HIS A 8 -0.93 -2.77 -11.09
N THR A 9 -0.80 -4.03 -11.47
CA THR A 9 -0.73 -4.49 -12.85
C THR A 9 -1.74 -5.62 -13.05
N SER A 10 -1.75 -6.24 -14.23
CA SER A 10 -2.53 -7.45 -14.51
C SER A 10 -2.20 -8.66 -13.61
N TYR A 11 -1.23 -8.56 -12.69
CA TYR A 11 -1.01 -9.54 -11.62
C TYR A 11 -1.92 -9.36 -10.40
N SER A 12 -2.58 -8.21 -10.25
CA SER A 12 -3.65 -7.99 -9.29
C SER A 12 -5.00 -8.26 -9.97
N ASP A 13 -5.89 -8.96 -9.29
CA ASP A 13 -7.19 -9.43 -9.79
C ASP A 13 -8.20 -8.30 -10.10
N ASP A 14 -7.93 -7.10 -9.62
CA ASP A 14 -8.71 -5.88 -9.83
C ASP A 14 -8.06 -4.89 -10.81
N SER A 15 -6.99 -5.31 -11.52
CA SER A 15 -6.33 -4.53 -12.56
C SER A 15 -6.19 -5.32 -13.85
N THR A 16 -6.28 -4.61 -14.97
CA THR A 16 -5.99 -5.15 -16.31
C THR A 16 -4.81 -4.45 -16.98
N PHE A 17 -4.10 -3.61 -16.20
CA PHE A 17 -3.03 -2.79 -16.74
C PHE A 17 -1.74 -3.60 -16.87
N GLU A 18 -1.43 -4.02 -18.10
CA GLU A 18 -0.23 -4.82 -18.37
C GLU A 18 1.06 -4.16 -17.88
N MET A 19 1.90 -4.92 -17.17
CA MET A 19 3.11 -4.42 -16.49
C MET A 19 4.05 -3.67 -17.44
N GLU A 20 4.26 -4.14 -18.68
CA GLU A 20 5.11 -3.43 -19.64
C GLU A 20 4.47 -2.11 -20.13
N GLU A 21 3.14 -2.06 -20.23
CA GLU A 21 2.43 -0.83 -20.61
C GLU A 21 2.50 0.22 -19.51
N VAL A 22 2.51 -0.18 -18.23
CA VAL A 22 2.85 0.71 -17.11
C VAL A 22 4.24 1.32 -17.31
N VAL A 23 5.26 0.51 -17.60
CA VAL A 23 6.64 1.01 -17.81
C VAL A 23 6.69 2.01 -18.96
N LYS A 24 6.08 1.68 -20.11
CA LYS A 24 6.05 2.57 -21.28
C LYS A 24 5.36 3.89 -20.96
N LEU A 25 4.24 3.85 -20.22
CA LEU A 25 3.55 5.06 -19.81
C LEU A 25 4.38 5.88 -18.82
N ALA A 26 4.99 5.25 -17.83
CA ALA A 26 5.85 5.89 -16.84
C ALA A 26 6.98 6.69 -17.52
N ILE A 27 7.64 6.10 -18.52
CA ILE A 27 8.65 6.77 -19.35
C ILE A 27 8.04 7.96 -20.10
N LYS A 28 6.87 7.75 -20.74
CA LYS A 28 6.18 8.79 -21.52
C LYS A 28 5.79 10.01 -20.67
N ILE A 29 5.40 9.80 -19.42
CA ILE A 29 5.04 10.88 -18.48
C ILE A 29 6.22 11.36 -17.62
N HIS A 30 7.44 10.89 -17.94
CA HIS A 30 8.69 11.30 -17.30
C HIS A 30 8.76 11.02 -15.79
N LEU A 31 8.33 9.82 -15.38
CA LEU A 31 8.72 9.26 -14.08
C LEU A 31 10.18 8.79 -14.15
N ASP A 32 10.95 9.13 -13.13
CA ASP A 32 12.34 8.70 -12.95
C ASP A 32 12.41 7.26 -12.40
N GLU A 33 11.46 6.90 -11.53
CA GLU A 33 11.44 5.62 -10.80
C GLU A 33 10.01 5.13 -10.52
N ILE A 34 9.76 3.83 -10.64
CA ILE A 34 8.47 3.21 -10.28
C ILE A 34 8.69 1.96 -9.42
N CYS A 35 7.76 1.68 -8.52
CA CYS A 35 7.69 0.42 -7.78
C CYS A 35 6.36 -0.28 -8.03
N PHE A 36 6.42 -1.48 -8.61
CA PHE A 36 5.26 -2.36 -8.64
C PHE A 36 4.99 -2.89 -7.24
N THR A 37 3.73 -2.94 -6.85
CA THR A 37 3.26 -3.34 -5.51
C THR A 37 1.95 -4.11 -5.60
N ASP A 38 1.85 -5.04 -6.55
CA ASP A 38 0.66 -5.87 -6.72
C ASP A 38 0.22 -6.61 -5.44
N HIS A 39 -1.07 -6.94 -5.38
CA HIS A 39 -1.77 -7.38 -4.19
C HIS A 39 -1.39 -8.78 -3.70
N VAL A 40 -1.21 -8.91 -2.38
CA VAL A 40 -1.19 -10.20 -1.67
C VAL A 40 -2.07 -10.11 -0.44
N ASP A 41 -3.17 -10.89 -0.41
CA ASP A 41 -4.22 -10.83 0.61
C ASP A 41 -4.61 -12.24 1.10
N TYR A 42 -3.72 -12.88 1.88
CA TYR A 42 -4.06 -14.16 2.51
C TYR A 42 -5.31 -14.03 3.38
N GLY A 43 -6.14 -15.07 3.38
CA GLY A 43 -7.47 -15.08 4.02
C GLY A 43 -8.56 -15.20 2.95
N VAL A 44 -8.63 -14.21 2.07
CA VAL A 44 -9.58 -14.15 0.95
C VAL A 44 -8.99 -14.64 -0.38
N LYS A 45 -7.65 -14.67 -0.51
CA LYS A 45 -6.93 -15.17 -1.69
C LYS A 45 -5.99 -16.33 -1.34
N ARG A 46 -5.66 -17.13 -2.36
CA ARG A 46 -4.69 -18.25 -2.28
C ARG A 46 -3.52 -18.04 -3.24
N ASP A 47 -2.41 -18.71 -2.96
CA ASP A 47 -1.26 -18.73 -3.87
C ASP A 47 -1.50 -19.75 -4.98
N TRP A 48 -0.89 -19.52 -6.15
CA TRP A 48 -1.06 -20.38 -7.33
C TRP A 48 -0.60 -21.82 -7.12
N ASP A 49 0.32 -22.05 -6.17
CA ASP A 49 0.82 -23.36 -5.78
C ASP A 49 0.13 -23.94 -4.53
N ASP A 50 -0.95 -23.33 -4.03
CA ASP A 50 -1.73 -23.86 -2.91
C ASP A 50 -2.28 -25.25 -3.29
N PRO A 51 -2.07 -26.29 -2.45
CA PRO A 51 -2.52 -27.65 -2.74
C PRO A 51 -4.05 -27.79 -2.84
N GLN A 52 -4.81 -26.83 -2.33
CA GLN A 52 -6.27 -26.78 -2.47
C GLN A 52 -6.72 -26.28 -3.85
N GLY A 53 -5.78 -25.84 -4.70
CA GLY A 53 -6.03 -25.34 -6.04
C GLY A 53 -6.65 -23.95 -6.09
N ILE A 54 -7.00 -23.55 -7.31
CA ILE A 54 -7.50 -22.22 -7.64
C ILE A 54 -8.81 -21.91 -6.89
N LEU A 55 -8.85 -20.74 -6.26
CA LEU A 55 -10.04 -20.21 -5.61
C LEU A 55 -10.90 -19.45 -6.64
N TYR A 56 -12.18 -19.80 -6.70
CA TYR A 56 -13.17 -19.13 -7.54
C TYR A 56 -14.28 -18.54 -6.66
N LYS A 57 -14.65 -17.27 -6.92
CA LYS A 57 -15.83 -16.61 -6.34
C LYS A 57 -16.63 -16.00 -7.49
N ASN A 58 -17.84 -16.53 -7.74
CA ASN A 58 -18.71 -16.11 -8.84
C ASN A 58 -18.01 -16.06 -10.23
N ASP A 59 -17.33 -17.15 -10.59
CA ASP A 59 -16.54 -17.30 -11.84
C ASP A 59 -15.30 -16.38 -11.97
N THR A 60 -15.01 -15.57 -10.97
CA THR A 60 -13.77 -14.78 -10.88
C THR A 60 -12.70 -15.56 -10.13
N VAL A 61 -11.46 -15.49 -10.61
CA VAL A 61 -10.27 -16.09 -9.99
C VAL A 61 -9.79 -15.17 -8.85
N PHE A 62 -9.73 -15.69 -7.63
CA PHE A 62 -9.29 -14.97 -6.43
C PHE A 62 -7.96 -15.53 -5.93
N MET A 63 -6.90 -15.23 -6.68
CA MET A 63 -5.54 -15.71 -6.40
C MET A 63 -4.63 -14.52 -6.11
N ASN A 64 -3.64 -14.72 -5.26
CA ASN A 64 -2.54 -13.77 -5.09
C ASN A 64 -1.69 -13.71 -6.37
N VAL A 65 -0.79 -12.74 -6.43
CA VAL A 65 0.23 -12.63 -7.49
C VAL A 65 0.92 -13.97 -7.77
N ASP A 66 1.09 -14.31 -9.04
CA ASP A 66 1.99 -15.39 -9.48
C ASP A 66 3.44 -14.94 -9.29
N TYR A 67 3.99 -15.17 -8.09
CA TYR A 67 5.28 -14.61 -7.67
C TYR A 67 6.45 -14.95 -8.60
N PRO A 68 6.66 -16.21 -9.06
CA PRO A 68 7.71 -16.52 -10.02
C PRO A 68 7.62 -15.71 -11.31
N SER A 69 6.42 -15.64 -11.92
CA SER A 69 6.18 -14.91 -13.17
C SER A 69 6.35 -13.41 -12.98
N TYR A 70 5.79 -12.86 -11.90
CA TYR A 70 5.89 -11.45 -11.51
C TYR A 70 7.35 -11.00 -11.36
N MET A 71 8.14 -11.75 -10.57
CA MET A 71 9.54 -11.42 -10.32
C MET A 71 10.41 -11.57 -11.57
N ALA A 72 10.14 -12.59 -12.40
CA ALA A 72 10.83 -12.78 -13.67
C ALA A 72 10.53 -11.64 -14.66
N GLN A 73 9.27 -11.19 -14.75
CA GLN A 73 8.88 -10.10 -15.63
C GLN A 73 9.48 -8.77 -15.17
N ILE A 74 9.47 -8.47 -13.87
CA ILE A 74 10.14 -7.26 -13.36
C ILE A 74 11.65 -7.30 -13.65
N ALA A 75 12.30 -8.45 -13.46
CA ALA A 75 13.73 -8.57 -13.77
C ALA A 75 14.03 -8.34 -15.26
N TYR A 76 13.20 -8.88 -16.15
CA TYR A 76 13.29 -8.64 -17.59
C TYR A 76 13.10 -7.15 -17.94
N LEU A 77 12.07 -6.50 -17.39
CA LEU A 77 11.78 -5.10 -17.65
C LEU A 77 12.86 -4.16 -17.08
N LYS A 78 13.40 -4.47 -15.88
CA LYS A 78 14.55 -3.78 -15.29
C LYS A 78 15.72 -3.74 -16.27
N GLU A 79 16.06 -4.86 -16.92
CA GLU A 79 17.15 -4.89 -17.90
C GLU A 79 16.78 -4.20 -19.22
N LYS A 80 15.58 -4.46 -19.76
CA LYS A 80 15.10 -3.90 -21.04
C LYS A 80 15.03 -2.38 -21.04
N TYR A 81 14.70 -1.77 -19.90
CA TYR A 81 14.48 -0.32 -19.77
C TYR A 81 15.50 0.39 -18.86
N LYS A 82 16.62 -0.26 -18.53
CA LYS A 82 17.63 0.23 -17.54
C LYS A 82 18.16 1.65 -17.80
N ASP A 83 18.23 2.06 -19.06
CA ASP A 83 18.75 3.38 -19.47
C ASP A 83 17.65 4.45 -19.55
N GLN A 84 16.38 4.09 -19.28
CA GLN A 84 15.22 4.96 -19.45
C GLN A 84 14.47 5.24 -18.14
N ILE A 85 14.36 4.25 -17.25
CA ILE A 85 13.63 4.38 -15.98
C ILE A 85 14.13 3.37 -14.95
N ILE A 86 14.10 3.74 -13.67
CA ILE A 86 14.37 2.82 -12.57
C ILE A 86 13.09 2.06 -12.22
N ILE A 87 13.16 0.73 -12.23
CA ILE A 87 12.04 -0.14 -11.85
C ILE A 87 12.41 -0.84 -10.54
N LYS A 88 11.47 -0.92 -9.60
CA LYS A 88 11.61 -1.59 -8.31
C LYS A 88 10.63 -2.76 -8.20
N ALA A 89 11.06 -3.80 -7.46
CA ALA A 89 10.23 -4.97 -7.18
C ALA A 89 9.68 -4.85 -5.76
N GLY A 90 8.39 -4.58 -5.62
CA GLY A 90 7.70 -4.60 -4.33
C GLY A 90 6.39 -5.37 -4.39
N MET A 91 5.67 -5.35 -3.28
CA MET A 91 4.33 -5.92 -3.13
C MET A 91 3.55 -5.11 -2.09
N GLU A 92 2.23 -5.12 -2.21
CA GLU A 92 1.33 -4.67 -1.17
C GLU A 92 0.80 -5.88 -0.38
N PHE A 93 1.18 -5.96 0.89
CA PHE A 93 0.77 -7.04 1.79
C PHE A 93 -0.46 -6.60 2.59
N GLY A 94 -1.64 -7.09 2.21
CA GLY A 94 -2.89 -6.91 2.96
C GLY A 94 -3.01 -7.91 4.12
N MET A 95 -2.36 -7.59 5.23
CA MET A 95 -2.06 -8.56 6.28
C MET A 95 -3.07 -8.57 7.42
N GLN A 96 -3.29 -9.77 7.97
CA GLN A 96 -4.00 -10.03 9.22
C GLN A 96 -3.06 -10.80 10.17
N VAL A 97 -3.34 -10.78 11.48
CA VAL A 97 -2.46 -11.42 12.48
C VAL A 97 -2.27 -12.91 12.19
N HIS A 98 -3.34 -13.60 11.83
CA HIS A 98 -3.31 -15.05 11.60
C HIS A 98 -2.61 -15.44 10.28
N THR A 99 -2.35 -14.48 9.38
CA THR A 99 -1.71 -14.70 8.08
C THR A 99 -0.22 -14.34 8.07
N ILE A 100 0.32 -13.81 9.18
CA ILE A 100 1.74 -13.49 9.36
C ILE A 100 2.69 -14.63 8.94
N PRO A 101 2.45 -15.92 9.27
CA PRO A 101 3.35 -17.00 8.87
C PRO A 101 3.53 -17.12 7.35
N GLN A 102 2.49 -16.84 6.57
CA GLN A 102 2.50 -16.87 5.11
C GLN A 102 3.37 -15.74 4.57
N TYR A 103 3.13 -14.51 5.03
CA TYR A 103 3.92 -13.35 4.60
C TYR A 103 5.40 -13.44 4.96
N ARG A 104 5.76 -13.99 6.13
CA ARG A 104 7.17 -14.24 6.46
C ARG A 104 7.84 -15.18 5.45
N ARG A 105 7.15 -16.24 5.02
CA ARG A 105 7.69 -17.16 4.00
C ARG A 105 7.88 -16.42 2.67
N LEU A 106 6.88 -15.67 2.24
CA LEU A 106 6.93 -14.90 0.99
C LEU A 106 8.06 -13.87 1.00
N PHE A 107 8.17 -13.07 2.07
CA PHE A 107 9.21 -12.06 2.23
C PHE A 107 10.63 -12.66 2.09
N HIS A 108 10.86 -13.84 2.67
CA HIS A 108 12.17 -14.50 2.59
C HIS A 108 12.42 -15.24 1.26
N ALA A 109 11.40 -15.45 0.44
CA ALA A 109 11.54 -16.15 -0.83
C ALA A 109 12.07 -15.25 -1.96
N TYR A 110 11.91 -13.92 -1.87
CA TYR A 110 12.24 -13.00 -2.95
C TYR A 110 12.97 -11.73 -2.46
N PRO A 111 13.87 -11.17 -3.28
CA PRO A 111 14.64 -9.97 -2.91
C PRO A 111 13.84 -8.68 -3.17
N PHE A 112 12.92 -8.34 -2.27
CA PHE A 112 12.10 -7.15 -2.40
C PHE A 112 12.89 -5.84 -2.20
N ASP A 113 12.57 -4.85 -3.03
CA ASP A 113 13.03 -3.48 -2.89
C ASP A 113 12.20 -2.72 -1.85
N PHE A 114 10.89 -3.00 -1.79
CA PHE A 114 9.90 -2.24 -1.03
C PHE A 114 8.67 -3.10 -0.71
N ILE A 115 8.11 -2.96 0.49
CA ILE A 115 6.84 -3.61 0.86
C ILE A 115 5.92 -2.59 1.52
N ILE A 116 4.72 -2.44 0.98
CA ILE A 116 3.62 -1.76 1.63
C ILE A 116 2.94 -2.78 2.53
N LEU A 117 2.70 -2.42 3.79
CA LEU A 117 1.85 -3.20 4.69
C LEU A 117 0.50 -2.50 4.82
N SER A 118 -0.52 -3.16 4.31
CA SER A 118 -1.89 -2.67 4.25
C SER A 118 -2.83 -3.54 5.08
N CYS A 119 -4.04 -3.04 5.31
CA CYS A 119 -5.13 -3.77 5.94
C CYS A 119 -6.37 -3.58 5.05
N HIS A 120 -6.80 -4.64 4.36
CA HIS A 120 -7.94 -4.63 3.42
C HIS A 120 -9.16 -5.38 3.95
N GLN A 121 -8.94 -6.16 5.00
CA GLN A 121 -9.89 -7.09 5.56
C GLN A 121 -9.56 -7.34 7.03
N VAL A 122 -10.57 -7.76 7.77
CA VAL A 122 -10.41 -8.24 9.13
C VAL A 122 -11.37 -9.39 9.38
N ASP A 123 -10.87 -10.44 10.02
CA ASP A 123 -11.60 -11.69 10.27
C ASP A 123 -12.01 -12.37 8.94
N ASP A 124 -11.17 -12.24 7.91
CA ASP A 124 -11.40 -12.71 6.53
C ASP A 124 -12.64 -12.09 5.86
N LEU A 125 -13.05 -10.90 6.32
CA LEU A 125 -14.14 -10.12 5.74
C LEU A 125 -13.56 -8.83 5.14
N GLU A 126 -13.83 -8.62 3.86
CA GLU A 126 -13.31 -7.48 3.11
C GLU A 126 -14.12 -6.20 3.38
N PHE A 127 -13.45 -5.05 3.33
CA PHE A 127 -14.11 -3.77 3.55
C PHE A 127 -14.92 -3.30 2.34
N TRP A 128 -14.44 -3.59 1.13
CA TRP A 128 -15.05 -3.11 -0.12
C TRP A 128 -16.36 -3.85 -0.46
N THR A 129 -16.53 -5.07 0.05
CA THR A 129 -17.79 -5.84 -0.06
C THR A 129 -18.81 -5.45 1.01
N TYR A 130 -18.42 -4.60 1.97
CA TYR A 130 -19.17 -4.26 3.18
C TYR A 130 -19.44 -5.44 4.14
N GLU A 131 -18.88 -6.63 3.88
CA GLU A 131 -19.06 -7.82 4.70
C GLU A 131 -18.49 -7.62 6.11
N PHE A 132 -17.35 -6.94 6.23
CA PHE A 132 -16.76 -6.65 7.54
C PHE A 132 -17.63 -5.71 8.38
N GLN A 133 -18.25 -4.72 7.76
CA GLN A 133 -19.03 -3.67 8.42
C GLN A 133 -20.42 -4.18 8.83
N GLN A 134 -20.94 -5.20 8.14
CA GLN A 134 -22.28 -5.72 8.32
C GLN A 134 -22.57 -6.10 9.79
N GLY A 135 -23.64 -5.53 10.36
CA GLY A 135 -24.08 -5.82 11.72
C GLY A 135 -23.24 -5.18 12.84
N LYS A 136 -22.23 -4.35 12.51
CA LYS A 136 -21.39 -3.63 13.48
C LYS A 136 -21.78 -2.16 13.54
N SER A 137 -21.58 -1.53 14.70
CA SER A 137 -21.61 -0.07 14.75
C SER A 137 -20.37 0.53 14.08
N GLN A 138 -20.47 1.76 13.60
CA GLN A 138 -19.34 2.51 13.04
C GLN A 138 -18.13 2.57 13.97
N ILE A 139 -18.39 2.76 15.26
CA ILE A 139 -17.37 2.78 16.30
C ILE A 139 -16.66 1.43 16.39
N ASP A 140 -17.42 0.33 16.37
CA ASP A 140 -16.87 -1.01 16.56
C ASP A 140 -15.98 -1.45 15.40
N TYR A 141 -16.40 -1.22 14.14
CA TYR A 141 -15.58 -1.62 13.01
C TYR A 141 -14.33 -0.74 12.85
N ASN A 142 -14.41 0.57 13.11
CA ASN A 142 -13.24 1.46 13.11
C ASN A 142 -12.25 1.04 14.20
N LYS A 143 -12.73 0.76 15.43
CA LYS A 143 -11.89 0.27 16.53
C LYS A 143 -11.21 -1.05 16.16
N ARG A 144 -11.95 -2.00 15.58
CA ARG A 144 -11.43 -3.32 15.18
C ARG A 144 -10.39 -3.20 14.06
N TYR A 145 -10.59 -2.29 13.11
CA TYR A 145 -9.65 -1.98 12.02
C TYR A 145 -8.29 -1.50 12.56
N TYR A 146 -8.28 -0.42 13.35
CA TYR A 146 -7.02 0.10 13.90
C TYR A 146 -6.36 -0.87 14.90
N GLN A 147 -7.17 -1.64 15.64
CA GLN A 147 -6.64 -2.68 16.52
C GLN A 147 -5.93 -3.79 15.72
N GLU A 148 -6.46 -4.21 14.57
CA GLU A 148 -5.79 -5.20 13.72
C GLU A 148 -4.45 -4.67 13.24
N ILE A 149 -4.41 -3.45 12.68
CA ILE A 149 -3.17 -2.82 12.22
C ILE A 149 -2.14 -2.82 13.35
N LYS A 150 -2.53 -2.34 14.54
CA LYS A 150 -1.65 -2.33 15.74
C LYS A 150 -1.15 -3.72 16.12
N ASN A 151 -2.01 -4.74 16.05
CA ASN A 151 -1.62 -6.11 16.39
C ASN A 151 -0.63 -6.68 15.36
N VAL A 152 -0.90 -6.50 14.07
CA VAL A 152 -0.04 -6.94 12.97
C VAL A 152 1.34 -6.31 13.10
N ILE A 153 1.42 -4.97 13.16
CA ILE A 153 2.71 -4.29 13.24
C ILE A 153 3.45 -4.60 14.53
N SER A 154 2.78 -5.02 15.60
CA SER A 154 3.45 -5.44 16.85
C SER A 154 4.20 -6.77 16.69
N LEU A 155 3.78 -7.61 15.74
CA LEU A 155 4.27 -8.98 15.55
C LEU A 155 5.07 -9.17 14.25
N TYR A 156 4.88 -8.31 13.26
CA TYR A 156 5.52 -8.38 11.94
C TYR A 156 6.28 -7.07 11.63
N LYS A 157 7.52 -7.18 11.14
CA LYS A 157 8.43 -6.03 10.93
C LYS A 157 9.05 -6.00 9.53
N ASP A 158 8.78 -6.99 8.69
CA ASP A 158 9.37 -7.14 7.36
C ASP A 158 8.54 -6.37 6.32
N TYR A 159 8.42 -5.06 6.54
CA TYR A 159 7.74 -4.11 5.66
C TYR A 159 8.47 -2.76 5.66
N SER A 160 8.16 -1.88 4.70
CA SER A 160 8.76 -0.55 4.57
C SER A 160 7.88 0.56 5.15
N VAL A 161 6.61 0.61 4.72
CA VAL A 161 5.63 1.62 5.14
C VAL A 161 4.26 1.00 5.40
N LEU A 162 3.41 1.69 6.17
CA LEU A 162 1.98 1.40 6.17
C LEU A 162 1.30 2.05 4.98
N GLY A 163 0.55 1.27 4.20
CA GLY A 163 -0.33 1.75 3.12
C GLY A 163 -1.56 2.44 3.70
N HIS A 164 -2.07 3.46 2.97
CA HIS A 164 -3.36 4.15 3.19
C HIS A 164 -4.00 3.95 4.59
N LEU A 165 -3.32 4.41 5.66
CA LEU A 165 -3.54 3.99 7.06
C LEU A 165 -4.99 4.16 7.59
N ASP A 166 -5.79 5.02 6.98
CA ASP A 166 -7.21 5.22 7.30
C ASP A 166 -8.14 4.73 6.18
N LEU A 167 -7.76 3.66 5.47
CA LEU A 167 -8.48 3.06 4.34
C LEU A 167 -9.97 2.87 4.61
N ILE A 168 -10.33 2.46 5.83
CA ILE A 168 -11.72 2.20 6.23
C ILE A 168 -12.66 3.38 5.94
N VAL A 169 -12.12 4.61 5.88
CA VAL A 169 -12.85 5.83 5.49
C VAL A 169 -13.47 5.73 4.09
N ARG A 170 -12.86 4.98 3.14
CA ARG A 170 -13.44 4.74 1.80
C ARG A 170 -14.79 4.02 1.87
N TYR A 171 -15.01 3.26 2.93
CA TYR A 171 -16.16 2.36 3.11
C TYR A 171 -16.98 2.73 4.35
N ASP A 172 -16.85 3.96 4.82
CA ASP A 172 -17.58 4.54 5.94
C ASP A 172 -18.49 5.67 5.41
N GLU A 173 -19.80 5.51 5.54
CA GLU A 173 -20.79 6.49 5.05
C GLU A 173 -20.75 7.84 5.78
N SER A 174 -20.22 7.88 7.00
CA SER A 174 -20.15 9.09 7.81
C SER A 174 -18.88 9.11 8.68
N PRO A 175 -17.69 9.25 8.09
CA PRO A 175 -16.42 9.02 8.76
C PRO A 175 -16.30 9.69 10.13
N LEU A 176 -15.76 8.95 11.10
CA LEU A 176 -15.58 9.45 12.46
C LEU A 176 -14.63 10.66 12.49
N PRO A 177 -14.89 11.66 13.35
CA PRO A 177 -13.96 12.77 13.55
C PRO A 177 -12.59 12.28 14.01
N PHE A 178 -11.51 12.97 13.58
CA PHE A 178 -10.13 12.61 13.92
C PHE A 178 -9.91 12.42 15.43
N ASP A 179 -10.50 13.28 16.28
CA ASP A 179 -10.36 13.20 17.73
C ASP A 179 -10.83 11.86 18.31
N PHE A 180 -11.77 11.17 17.65
CA PHE A 180 -12.23 9.85 18.08
C PHE A 180 -11.18 8.76 17.80
N ILE A 181 -10.50 8.84 16.65
CA ILE A 181 -9.52 7.82 16.23
C ILE A 181 -8.09 8.15 16.69
N LYS A 182 -7.84 9.37 17.16
CA LYS A 182 -6.53 9.94 17.45
C LYS A 182 -5.64 9.06 18.33
N GLU A 183 -6.18 8.50 19.41
CA GLU A 183 -5.38 7.67 20.32
C GLU A 183 -4.99 6.32 19.71
N TYR A 184 -5.86 5.73 18.87
CA TYR A 184 -5.52 4.52 18.12
C TYR A 184 -4.42 4.79 17.10
N ILE A 185 -4.54 5.90 16.35
CA ILE A 185 -3.52 6.36 15.42
C ILE A 185 -2.21 6.60 16.15
N LYS A 186 -2.22 7.35 17.25
CA LYS A 186 -1.02 7.66 18.04
C LYS A 186 -0.27 6.40 18.49
N ASP A 187 -0.99 5.36 18.90
CA ASP A 187 -0.37 4.09 19.27
C ASP A 187 0.28 3.36 18.08
N ILE A 188 -0.35 3.39 16.91
CA ILE A 188 0.23 2.86 15.66
C ILE A 188 1.49 3.66 15.28
N LEU A 189 1.39 4.99 15.27
CA LEU A 189 2.48 5.88 14.89
C LEU A 189 3.70 5.72 15.81
N LYS A 190 3.50 5.55 17.14
CA LYS A 190 4.61 5.25 18.08
C LYS A 190 5.39 4.01 17.66
N ILE A 191 4.70 2.95 17.24
CA ILE A 191 5.35 1.68 16.87
C ILE A 191 6.14 1.86 15.57
N ILE A 192 5.51 2.37 14.51
CA ILE A 192 6.19 2.49 13.21
C ILE A 192 7.39 3.45 13.28
N ILE A 193 7.30 4.55 14.04
CA ILE A 193 8.43 5.47 14.23
C ILE A 193 9.58 4.77 14.96
N LYS A 194 9.28 4.06 16.06
CA LYS A 194 10.28 3.30 16.83
C LYS A 194 10.98 2.25 15.97
N ASP A 195 10.26 1.62 15.05
CA ASP A 195 10.77 0.55 14.19
C ASP A 195 11.44 1.08 12.90
N GLY A 196 11.55 2.39 12.73
CA GLY A 196 12.14 3.01 11.54
C GLY A 196 11.32 2.79 10.26
N LYS A 197 9.99 2.69 10.40
CA LYS A 197 9.03 2.50 9.31
C LYS A 197 8.32 3.81 8.96
N GLY A 198 7.75 3.87 7.77
CA GLY A 198 7.08 5.06 7.25
C GLY A 198 5.57 4.93 7.09
N LEU A 199 4.99 5.99 6.52
CA LEU A 199 3.64 6.00 5.98
C LEU A 199 3.70 6.21 4.46
N GLU A 200 2.79 5.60 3.76
CA GLU A 200 2.41 6.05 2.43
C GLU A 200 1.50 7.28 2.53
N VAL A 201 1.62 8.20 1.56
CA VAL A 201 0.53 9.08 1.15
C VAL A 201 0.00 8.62 -0.21
N ASN A 202 -1.21 8.08 -0.17
CA ASN A 202 -1.90 7.47 -1.28
C ASN A 202 -2.77 8.51 -1.99
N THR A 203 -2.54 8.70 -3.28
CA THR A 203 -3.23 9.74 -4.06
C THR A 203 -4.55 9.27 -4.67
N SER A 204 -4.96 8.01 -4.48
CA SER A 204 -6.28 7.55 -4.89
C SER A 204 -7.42 8.24 -4.14
N SER A 205 -7.14 8.89 -3.00
CA SER A 205 -8.14 9.66 -2.24
C SER A 205 -8.89 10.68 -3.13
N TYR A 206 -8.21 11.23 -4.15
CA TYR A 206 -8.83 12.10 -5.15
C TYR A 206 -9.86 11.36 -6.01
N ARG A 207 -9.57 10.12 -6.42
CA ARG A 207 -10.48 9.26 -7.22
C ARG A 207 -11.66 8.76 -6.40
N TYR A 208 -11.45 8.51 -5.11
CA TYR A 208 -12.51 8.16 -4.16
C TYR A 208 -13.30 9.39 -3.65
N HIS A 209 -12.99 10.60 -4.13
CA HIS A 209 -13.64 11.85 -3.72
C HIS A 209 -13.66 12.08 -2.20
N LEU A 210 -12.59 11.67 -1.52
CA LEU A 210 -12.46 11.86 -0.09
C LEU A 210 -12.19 13.33 0.25
N ASN A 211 -12.62 13.75 1.44
CA ASN A 211 -12.44 15.12 1.93
C ASN A 211 -10.97 15.44 2.32
N SER A 212 -10.07 14.47 2.28
CA SER A 212 -8.67 14.59 2.70
C SER A 212 -7.78 13.62 1.88
N THR A 213 -6.47 13.67 2.13
CA THR A 213 -5.53 12.63 1.66
C THR A 213 -5.76 11.30 2.38
N GLN A 214 -5.09 10.23 1.93
CA GLN A 214 -4.95 9.01 2.72
C GLN A 214 -3.49 8.72 3.03
N PRO A 215 -3.06 8.72 4.30
CA PRO A 215 -3.88 9.07 5.46
C PRO A 215 -4.28 10.54 5.46
N SER A 216 -5.31 10.88 6.25
CA SER A 216 -5.78 12.25 6.40
C SER A 216 -4.68 13.22 6.83
N ILE A 217 -4.83 14.49 6.46
CA ILE A 217 -3.91 15.58 6.81
C ILE A 217 -3.65 15.63 8.32
N GLU A 218 -4.66 15.35 9.15
CA GLU A 218 -4.56 15.28 10.60
C GLU A 218 -3.60 14.19 11.07
N ILE A 219 -3.66 13.00 10.45
CA ILE A 219 -2.73 11.90 10.72
C ILE A 219 -1.31 12.29 10.29
N LEU A 220 -1.15 12.92 9.12
CA LEU A 220 0.17 13.37 8.64
C LEU A 220 0.80 14.43 9.57
N LYS A 221 0.01 15.38 10.05
CA LYS A 221 0.44 16.37 11.05
C LYS A 221 0.87 15.69 12.35
N LEU A 222 0.07 14.74 12.84
CA LEU A 222 0.39 13.99 14.07
C LEU A 222 1.67 13.15 13.90
N TYR A 223 1.82 12.45 12.77
CA TYR A 223 3.03 11.68 12.46
C TYR A 223 4.27 12.55 12.51
N LYS A 224 4.23 13.72 11.88
CA LYS A 224 5.32 14.68 11.91
C LYS A 224 5.60 15.22 13.32
N GLU A 225 4.56 15.62 14.06
CA GLU A 225 4.67 16.12 15.44
C GLU A 225 5.36 15.09 16.34
N MET A 226 5.09 13.80 16.12
CA MET A 226 5.68 12.69 16.86
C MET A 226 7.11 12.32 16.39
N GLY A 227 7.67 13.03 15.42
CA GLY A 227 9.03 12.82 14.90
C GLY A 227 9.11 11.84 13.73
N GLY A 228 7.98 11.45 13.14
CA GLY A 228 7.91 10.67 11.92
C GLY A 228 8.46 11.43 10.71
N GLN A 229 9.19 10.73 9.84
CA GLN A 229 9.88 11.34 8.70
C GLN A 229 9.70 10.57 7.38
N ILE A 230 9.57 9.25 7.43
CA ILE A 230 9.59 8.41 6.23
C ILE A 230 8.20 8.45 5.59
N ILE A 231 8.11 9.12 4.44
CA ILE A 231 6.90 9.23 3.63
C ILE A 231 7.19 8.72 2.21
N THR A 232 6.41 7.77 1.72
CA THR A 232 6.33 7.44 0.28
C THR A 232 5.08 8.08 -0.32
N ILE A 233 5.05 8.20 -1.66
CA ILE A 233 3.88 8.69 -2.38
C ILE A 233 3.53 7.66 -3.45
N GLY A 234 2.27 7.24 -3.48
CA GLY A 234 1.80 6.19 -4.38
C GLY A 234 0.45 6.52 -4.98
N SER A 235 0.24 6.20 -6.26
CA SER A 235 -1.03 6.49 -6.94
C SER A 235 -2.09 5.43 -6.76
N ASP A 236 -1.73 4.23 -6.27
CA ASP A 236 -2.64 3.08 -6.15
C ASP A 236 -3.20 2.75 -7.56
N SER A 237 -2.32 2.79 -8.56
CA SER A 237 -2.72 2.76 -9.98
C SER A 237 -3.15 1.36 -10.40
N HIS A 238 -4.34 1.28 -11.01
CA HIS A 238 -4.94 0.05 -11.55
C HIS A 238 -5.26 0.16 -13.06
N GLU A 239 -5.10 1.35 -13.63
CA GLU A 239 -5.34 1.63 -15.05
C GLU A 239 -4.52 2.83 -15.53
N GLN A 240 -4.52 3.03 -16.84
CA GLN A 240 -3.68 4.02 -17.51
C GLN A 240 -3.83 5.44 -16.95
N SER A 241 -5.04 5.85 -16.57
CA SER A 241 -5.33 7.21 -16.11
C SER A 241 -4.85 7.49 -14.68
N HIS A 242 -4.56 6.43 -13.90
CA HIS A 242 -4.20 6.54 -12.49
C HIS A 242 -2.71 6.77 -12.28
N LEU A 243 -1.85 6.22 -13.14
CA LEU A 243 -0.40 6.21 -12.97
C LEU A 243 0.16 7.63 -12.82
N GLY A 244 0.88 7.87 -11.71
CA GLY A 244 1.50 9.16 -11.44
C GLY A 244 0.52 10.30 -11.09
N ALA A 245 -0.79 10.02 -11.00
CA ALA A 245 -1.80 11.03 -10.74
C ALA A 245 -1.60 11.68 -9.36
N TYR A 246 -1.69 13.02 -9.32
CA TYR A 246 -1.63 13.83 -8.10
C TYR A 246 -0.33 13.73 -7.26
N ILE A 247 0.74 13.15 -7.80
CA ILE A 247 2.01 12.99 -7.06
C ILE A 247 2.68 14.33 -6.77
N GLU A 248 2.71 15.25 -7.74
CA GLU A 248 3.36 16.57 -7.55
C GLU A 248 2.54 17.48 -6.63
N GLU A 249 1.22 17.40 -6.71
CA GLU A 249 0.28 18.06 -5.79
C GLU A 249 0.48 17.54 -4.37
N THR A 250 0.65 16.22 -4.21
CA THR A 250 0.94 15.60 -2.91
C THR A 250 2.29 16.05 -2.36
N LYS A 251 3.33 16.19 -3.20
CA LYS A 251 4.62 16.77 -2.77
C LYS A 251 4.46 18.21 -2.30
N ALA A 252 3.69 19.04 -3.01
CA ALA A 252 3.41 20.41 -2.60
C ALA A 252 2.71 20.45 -1.23
N LEU A 253 1.68 19.62 -1.03
CA LEU A 253 1.01 19.47 0.26
C LEU A 253 1.99 19.06 1.36
N LEU A 254 2.85 18.07 1.12
CA LEU A 254 3.83 17.63 2.11
C LEU A 254 4.80 18.76 2.51
N LYS A 255 5.21 19.62 1.57
CA LYS A 255 6.00 20.83 1.87
C LYS A 255 5.23 21.81 2.75
N GLU A 256 3.95 22.04 2.48
CA GLU A 256 3.11 22.93 3.28
C GLU A 256 2.91 22.40 4.71
N LEU A 257 2.78 21.08 4.85
CA LEU A 257 2.80 20.39 6.15
C LEU A 257 4.20 20.40 6.79
N GLY A 258 5.22 20.88 6.06
CA GLY A 258 6.59 21.12 6.48
C GLY A 258 7.47 19.87 6.51
N PHE A 259 7.11 18.81 5.80
CA PHE A 259 8.07 17.77 5.47
C PHE A 259 9.12 18.35 4.51
N THR A 260 10.36 17.92 4.66
CA THR A 260 11.48 18.38 3.81
C THR A 260 11.91 17.33 2.80
N HIS A 261 11.54 16.06 3.03
CA HIS A 261 11.90 14.92 2.20
C HIS A 261 10.73 13.96 2.02
N PHE A 262 10.75 13.25 0.91
CA PHE A 262 10.01 12.00 0.70
C PHE A 262 11.01 10.89 0.40
N TYR A 263 10.56 9.64 0.38
CA TYR A 263 11.43 8.48 0.34
C TYR A 263 11.09 7.54 -0.80
N THR A 264 12.15 7.00 -1.38
CA THR A 264 12.14 5.79 -2.24
C THR A 264 12.83 4.67 -1.48
N PHE A 265 12.86 3.46 -2.02
CA PHE A 265 13.46 2.31 -1.37
C PHE A 265 14.29 1.44 -2.32
N LYS A 266 15.34 0.84 -1.76
CA LYS A 266 16.16 -0.18 -2.42
C LYS A 266 16.51 -1.24 -1.39
N ASN A 267 16.26 -2.51 -1.71
CA ASN A 267 16.50 -3.63 -0.78
C ASN A 267 15.96 -3.35 0.63
N MET A 268 14.71 -2.88 0.75
CA MET A 268 14.04 -2.51 1.99
C MET A 268 14.62 -1.31 2.75
N MET A 269 15.66 -0.65 2.21
CA MET A 269 16.30 0.51 2.83
C MET A 269 15.75 1.83 2.26
N PRO A 270 15.35 2.79 3.12
CA PRO A 270 14.84 4.08 2.69
C PRO A 270 15.93 4.98 2.11
N ILE A 271 15.61 5.70 1.04
CA ILE A 271 16.47 6.69 0.37
C ILE A 271 15.71 8.01 0.32
N ALA A 272 16.22 9.02 1.02
CA ALA A 272 15.61 10.34 1.11
C ALA A 272 15.84 11.16 -0.16
N HIS A 273 14.79 11.87 -0.59
CA HIS A 273 14.80 12.85 -1.67
C HIS A 273 14.21 14.15 -1.15
N ALA A 274 14.85 15.27 -1.45
CA ALA A 274 14.29 16.58 -1.13
C ALA A 274 12.92 16.73 -1.81
N LEU A 275 11.93 17.21 -1.06
CA LEU A 275 10.63 17.59 -1.60
C LEU A 275 10.78 18.79 -2.52
#